data_AF-A0A937F4L8-F1
#
_entry.id   AF-A0A937F4L8-F1
#
_cell.length_a   1.000
_cell.length_b   1.000
_cell.length_c   1.000
_cell.angle_alpha   90.00
_cell.angle_beta   90.00
_cell.angle_gamma   90.00
#
_symmetry.space_group_name_H-M   'P 1'
#
loop_
_entity.id
_entity.type
_entity.pdbx_description
1 polymer ?
#
loop_
_entity_poly.entity_id
_entity_poly.type
_entity_poly.pdbx_seq_one_letter_code
_entity_poly.pdbx_strand_id
1 'polypeptide(L)'
;MPDINNIHLAFPCDQNRKTLNKKGVQFNCSKCQNQVHDFTKKSDEELNNKLTNTKRPVCGIFKTSQLSKDFLKYASVSLLVSTMTASSACSQTTLSEHTSNEEFIISETNEEFLGIIVEAPATAEEGWHKFYNSIYNNIKLSEHIPDTSFKVFVSFDVTQNGDMININVIKGGSVELNKIIIKTFKNENYHFIPAKQKGIEVSSRMVVPLIFK
;
A
#
# COMPACT_ATOMS: atom_id res chain seq x y z
N MET A 1 21.39 10.94 6.24
CA MET A 1 20.79 10.07 7.29
C MET A 1 20.67 8.70 6.66
N PRO A 2 21.01 7.62 7.38
CA PRO A 2 20.83 6.27 6.86
C PRO A 2 19.35 5.97 6.57
N ASP A 3 19.10 5.08 5.61
CA ASP A 3 17.76 4.62 5.28
C ASP A 3 17.26 3.68 6.38
N ILE A 4 16.03 3.87 6.83
CA ILE A 4 15.43 2.94 7.78
C ILE A 4 14.97 1.70 7.02
N ASN A 5 15.57 0.57 7.37
CA ASN A 5 15.27 -0.74 6.79
C ASN A 5 14.39 -1.57 7.73
N ASN A 6 13.66 -2.54 7.18
CA ASN A 6 12.81 -3.50 7.92
C ASN A 6 11.60 -2.87 8.65
N ILE A 7 11.03 -1.84 8.05
CA ILE A 7 9.76 -1.26 8.48
C ILE A 7 8.65 -1.73 7.53
N HIS A 8 7.65 -2.46 8.04
CA HIS A 8 6.46 -2.85 7.28
C HIS A 8 5.27 -2.01 7.74
N LEU A 9 4.65 -1.17 6.91
CA LEU A 9 3.47 -0.46 7.41
C LEU A 9 2.20 -1.32 7.33
N ALA A 10 1.41 -1.34 8.40
CA ALA A 10 0.07 -1.87 8.47
C ALA A 10 -0.86 -1.03 7.57
N PHE A 11 -0.83 0.31 7.59
CA PHE A 11 -1.65 1.10 6.67
C PHE A 11 -1.04 2.45 6.32
N PRO A 12 -1.11 2.92 5.05
CA PRO A 12 -1.00 4.33 4.73
C PRO A 12 -2.21 5.08 5.32
N CYS A 13 -1.97 6.08 6.15
CA CYS A 13 -3.01 6.94 6.70
C CYS A 13 -3.41 7.99 5.66
N ASP A 14 -4.72 8.18 5.45
CA ASP A 14 -5.25 9.23 4.55
C ASP A 14 -5.25 10.63 5.19
N GLN A 15 -4.83 10.73 6.46
CA GLN A 15 -4.66 12.01 7.14
C GLN A 15 -3.34 12.65 6.75
N ASN A 16 -3.26 13.97 6.85
CA ASN A 16 -2.04 14.73 6.65
C ASN A 16 -1.63 15.39 7.96
N ARG A 17 -0.35 15.71 8.15
CA ARG A 17 0.14 16.48 9.30
C ARG A 17 -0.70 17.73 9.59
N LYS A 18 -1.17 18.43 8.54
CA LYS A 18 -2.04 19.61 8.65
C LYS A 18 -3.41 19.33 9.30
N THR A 19 -3.90 18.09 9.23
CA THR A 19 -5.19 17.68 9.80
C THR A 19 -5.06 17.14 11.22
N LEU A 20 -3.84 17.03 11.75
CA LEU A 20 -3.59 16.53 13.10
C LEU A 20 -3.74 17.64 14.16
N ASN A 21 -4.32 17.28 15.30
CA ASN A 21 -4.43 18.17 16.44
C ASN A 21 -3.10 18.21 17.19
N LYS A 22 -2.44 19.36 17.23
CA LYS A 22 -1.19 19.55 17.98
C LYS A 22 -1.50 19.84 19.45
N LYS A 23 -1.05 18.97 20.35
CA LYS A 23 -1.02 19.21 21.81
C LYS A 23 0.45 19.26 22.26
N GLY A 24 1.01 20.46 22.32
CA GLY A 24 2.43 20.66 22.67
C GLY A 24 3.38 20.07 21.61
N VAL A 25 4.21 19.11 22.02
CA VAL A 25 5.20 18.41 21.14
C VAL A 25 4.58 17.20 20.42
N GLN A 26 3.35 16.82 20.78
CA GLN A 26 2.71 15.60 20.30
C GLN A 26 1.54 15.92 19.38
N PHE A 27 1.34 15.08 18.37
CA PHE A 27 0.18 15.14 17.49
C PHE A 27 -0.83 14.07 17.91
N ASN A 28 -2.12 14.36 17.77
CA ASN A 28 -3.19 13.39 17.92
C ASN A 28 -4.05 13.40 16.67
N CYS A 29 -4.36 12.21 16.16
CA CYS A 29 -5.25 12.05 15.03
C CYS A 29 -6.70 11.92 15.52
N SER A 30 -7.59 12.80 15.08
CA SER A 30 -9.02 12.72 15.41
C SER A 30 -9.71 11.50 14.79
N LYS A 31 -9.22 11.03 13.64
CA LYS A 31 -9.82 9.92 12.89
C LYS A 31 -9.55 8.56 13.54
N CYS A 32 -8.29 8.24 13.82
CA CYS A 32 -7.93 6.96 14.43
C CYS A 32 -7.77 7.04 15.96
N GLN A 33 -7.93 8.24 16.55
CA GLN A 33 -7.80 8.51 17.99
C GLN A 33 -6.44 8.10 18.59
N ASN A 34 -5.43 7.85 17.75
CA ASN A 34 -4.09 7.51 18.18
C ASN A 34 -3.21 8.76 18.32
N GLN A 35 -2.23 8.64 19.22
CA GLN A 35 -1.11 9.55 19.30
C GLN A 35 -0.19 9.35 18.09
N VAL A 36 0.12 10.44 17.40
CA VAL A 36 1.00 10.48 16.25
C VAL A 36 2.35 11.06 16.66
N HIS A 37 3.41 10.32 16.40
CA HIS A 37 4.79 10.71 16.68
C HIS A 37 5.44 11.31 15.44
N ASP A 38 6.11 12.45 15.60
CA ASP A 38 6.86 13.09 14.51
C ASP A 38 8.29 12.57 14.49
N PHE A 39 8.62 11.73 13.50
CA PHE A 39 9.95 11.16 13.31
C PHE A 39 10.78 11.89 12.25
N THR A 40 10.26 12.98 11.68
CA THR A 40 10.92 13.70 10.56
C THR A 40 12.30 14.28 10.90
N LYS A 41 12.61 14.39 12.20
CA LYS A 41 13.90 14.85 12.74
C LYS A 41 14.60 13.82 13.62
N LYS A 42 14.07 12.59 13.71
CA LYS A 42 14.59 11.53 14.57
C LYS A 42 15.59 10.67 13.84
N SER A 43 16.59 10.16 14.56
CA SER A 43 17.51 9.15 14.03
C SER A 43 16.84 7.78 13.98
N ASP A 44 17.42 6.87 13.21
CA ASP A 44 16.98 5.47 13.12
C ASP A 44 17.03 4.79 14.48
N GLU A 45 18.03 5.11 15.31
CA GLU A 45 18.14 4.59 16.67
C GLU A 45 16.99 5.08 17.56
N GLU A 46 16.67 6.38 17.53
CA GLU A 46 15.55 6.93 18.29
C GLU A 46 14.21 6.35 17.82
N LEU A 47 14.07 6.16 16.51
CA LEU A 47 12.89 5.53 15.94
C LEU A 47 12.78 4.06 16.39
N ASN A 48 13.83 3.27 16.22
CA ASN A 48 13.86 1.86 16.62
C ASN A 48 13.60 1.71 18.12
N ASN A 49 14.21 2.55 18.95
CA ASN A 49 13.95 2.58 20.39
C ASN A 49 12.48 2.90 20.69
N LYS A 50 11.85 3.81 19.95
CA LYS A 50 10.43 4.12 20.14
C LYS A 50 9.52 2.98 19.69
N LEU A 51 9.84 2.34 18.58
CA LEU A 51 9.07 1.22 18.04
C LEU A 51 9.19 -0.02 18.91
N THR A 52 10.36 -0.30 19.48
CA THR A 52 10.63 -1.49 20.31
C THR A 52 10.17 -1.36 21.76
N ASN A 53 10.11 -0.15 22.32
CA ASN A 53 9.73 0.05 23.74
C ASN A 53 8.25 0.37 24.01
N THR A 54 7.41 0.49 22.98
CA THR A 54 5.97 0.85 23.11
C THR A 54 5.03 -0.36 23.05
N LYS A 55 4.19 -0.61 24.05
CA LYS A 55 3.27 -1.78 24.05
C LYS A 55 2.12 -1.72 23.02
N ARG A 56 1.97 -0.61 22.29
CA ARG A 56 0.85 -0.36 21.36
C ARG A 56 1.39 0.02 19.98
N PRO A 57 0.63 -0.22 18.90
CA PRO A 57 0.96 0.27 17.57
C PRO A 57 1.32 1.75 17.56
N VAL A 58 2.49 2.06 17.00
CA VAL A 58 2.99 3.44 16.89
C VAL A 58 2.55 4.02 15.55
N CYS A 59 1.79 5.11 15.61
CA CYS A 59 1.52 5.95 14.43
C CYS A 59 2.60 7.03 14.33
N GLY A 60 3.19 7.19 13.14
CA GLY A 60 4.32 8.10 12.94
C GLY A 60 4.32 8.85 11.62
N ILE A 61 4.85 10.08 11.62
CA ILE A 61 5.15 10.90 10.44
C ILE A 61 6.62 10.70 10.07
N PHE A 62 6.89 10.34 8.82
CA PHE A 62 8.22 10.07 8.29
C PHE A 62 8.49 10.91 7.05
N LYS A 63 9.75 11.28 6.80
CA LYS A 63 10.15 11.74 5.46
C LYS A 63 10.25 10.54 4.53
N THR A 64 9.87 10.71 3.27
CA THR A 64 10.14 9.75 2.20
C THR A 64 11.60 9.30 2.16
N SER A 65 12.54 10.24 2.36
CA SER A 65 13.98 9.94 2.39
C SER A 65 14.46 9.13 3.59
N GLN A 66 13.64 8.94 4.62
CA GLN A 66 13.96 8.05 5.74
C GLN A 66 13.56 6.60 5.45
N LEU A 67 12.83 6.35 4.37
CA LEU A 67 12.24 5.04 4.07
C LEU A 67 12.97 4.38 2.90
N SER A 68 13.13 3.07 2.96
CA SER A 68 13.82 2.34 1.89
C SER A 68 13.10 2.50 0.53
N LYS A 69 13.85 2.49 -0.57
CA LYS A 69 13.27 2.62 -1.92
C LYS A 69 12.26 1.52 -2.23
N ASP A 70 12.51 0.30 -1.77
CA ASP A 70 11.58 -0.82 -1.98
C ASP A 70 10.27 -0.60 -1.23
N PHE A 71 10.34 -0.06 -0.02
CA PHE A 71 9.17 0.35 0.73
C PHE A 71 8.35 1.43 -0.01
N LEU A 72 9.01 2.46 -0.57
CA LEU A 72 8.33 3.53 -1.29
C LEU A 72 7.60 3.03 -2.55
N LYS A 73 8.16 2.03 -3.26
CA LYS A 73 7.48 1.36 -4.37
C LYS A 73 6.16 0.72 -3.96
N TYR A 74 6.08 0.15 -2.75
CA TYR A 74 4.85 -0.45 -2.22
C TYR A 74 3.88 0.59 -1.63
N ALA A 75 4.39 1.65 -1.01
CA ALA A 75 3.60 2.73 -0.42
C ALA A 75 2.95 3.66 -1.46
N SER A 76 3.61 3.89 -2.59
CA SER A 76 3.21 4.87 -3.62
C SER A 76 2.04 4.45 -4.51
N VAL A 77 1.51 3.23 -4.38
CA VAL A 77 0.36 2.77 -5.20
C VAL A 77 -0.97 3.45 -4.79
N SER A 78 -0.95 4.44 -3.89
CA SER A 78 -2.13 5.20 -3.43
C SER A 78 -2.12 6.71 -3.73
N LEU A 79 -1.10 7.26 -4.38
CA LEU A 79 -1.03 8.70 -4.69
C LEU A 79 -0.64 8.91 -6.15
N LEU A 80 -1.60 8.98 -7.07
CA LEU A 80 -1.56 9.87 -8.23
C LEU A 80 -2.98 9.97 -8.82
N VAL A 81 -3.82 10.84 -8.25
CA VAL A 81 -5.04 11.32 -8.91
C VAL A 81 -4.94 12.84 -9.08
N SER A 82 -5.19 13.24 -10.32
CA SER A 82 -5.55 14.58 -10.81
C SER A 82 -4.50 15.68 -10.79
N THR A 83 -3.72 15.76 -11.87
CA THR A 83 -3.57 17.05 -12.55
C THR A 83 -4.32 16.96 -13.89
N MET A 84 -5.54 17.48 -13.89
CA MET A 84 -6.20 17.89 -15.13
C MET A 84 -5.42 19.09 -15.67
N THR A 85 -4.75 18.92 -16.82
CA THR A 85 -4.40 20.06 -17.66
C THR A 85 -5.35 20.09 -18.85
N ALA A 86 -6.01 21.24 -18.99
CA ALA A 86 -6.91 21.55 -20.08
C ALA A 86 -6.20 21.44 -21.44
N SER A 87 -6.98 20.98 -22.41
CA SER A 87 -6.67 20.75 -23.82
C SER A 87 -5.83 21.83 -24.50
N SER A 88 -4.80 21.39 -25.24
CA SER A 88 -4.40 21.98 -26.52
C SER A 88 -3.67 20.90 -27.34
N ALA A 89 -3.99 20.86 -28.64
CA ALA A 89 -3.73 19.83 -29.63
C ALA A 89 -2.25 19.39 -29.78
N CYS A 90 -2.01 18.08 -29.92
CA CYS A 90 -1.68 17.45 -31.23
C CYS A 90 -1.36 15.97 -31.05
N SER A 91 -1.89 15.16 -31.97
CA SER A 91 -1.62 13.74 -32.13
C SER A 91 -0.17 13.48 -32.56
N GLN A 92 0.48 12.44 -32.03
CA GLN A 92 0.68 11.14 -32.69
C GLN A 92 1.77 10.31 -31.97
N THR A 93 1.34 9.10 -31.62
CA THR A 93 2.03 7.81 -31.64
C THR A 93 3.54 7.78 -31.93
N THR A 94 4.28 7.18 -31.00
CA THR A 94 5.23 6.09 -31.29
C THR A 94 5.41 5.21 -30.04
N LEU A 95 4.94 3.97 -30.13
CA LEU A 95 5.50 2.87 -29.35
C LEU A 95 6.92 2.65 -29.87
N SER A 96 7.90 2.75 -28.98
CA SER A 96 9.16 2.03 -29.11
C SER A 96 9.33 1.20 -27.85
N GLU A 97 9.33 -0.12 -28.01
CA GLU A 97 9.92 -1.03 -27.04
C GLU A 97 11.40 -0.66 -26.90
N HIS A 98 11.74 -0.01 -25.79
CA HIS A 98 13.10 0.00 -25.29
C HIS A 98 13.08 -0.55 -23.87
N THR A 99 13.59 -1.77 -23.73
CA THR A 99 14.21 -2.22 -22.49
C THR A 99 15.32 -1.23 -22.16
N SER A 100 15.01 -0.30 -21.27
CA SER A 100 15.98 0.50 -20.56
C SER A 100 15.58 0.56 -19.11
N ASN A 101 16.56 0.31 -18.25
CA ASN A 101 16.52 0.62 -16.83
C ASN A 101 16.02 2.06 -16.65
N GLU A 102 14.72 2.24 -16.43
CA GLU A 102 14.21 3.49 -15.87
C GLU A 102 14.44 3.42 -14.37
N GLU A 103 15.55 4.01 -13.93
CA GLU A 103 15.60 4.59 -12.60
C GLU A 103 14.37 5.48 -12.46
N PHE A 104 13.45 5.02 -11.62
CA PHE A 104 12.31 5.80 -11.17
C PHE A 104 12.86 7.07 -10.53
N ILE A 105 12.76 8.19 -11.25
CA ILE A 105 13.03 9.52 -10.71
C ILE A 105 11.93 9.79 -9.69
N ILE A 106 12.23 9.44 -8.43
CA ILE A 106 11.56 10.02 -7.28
C ILE A 106 11.91 11.49 -7.37
N SER A 107 11.00 12.33 -7.86
CA SER A 107 11.13 13.76 -7.58
C SER A 107 11.21 13.88 -6.07
N GLU A 108 12.30 14.45 -5.55
CA GLU A 108 12.49 14.79 -4.14
C GLU A 108 11.46 15.86 -3.72
N THR A 109 10.18 15.55 -3.78
CA THR A 109 9.17 16.29 -3.07
C THR A 109 9.22 15.77 -1.63
N ASN A 110 9.38 16.70 -0.68
CA ASN A 110 9.38 16.47 0.77
C ASN A 110 8.01 15.95 1.26
N GLU A 111 7.52 14.84 0.71
CA GLU A 111 6.23 14.27 1.04
C GLU A 111 6.36 13.40 2.29
N GLU A 112 5.64 13.84 3.33
CA GLU A 112 5.55 13.15 4.60
C GLU A 112 4.60 11.94 4.49
N PHE A 113 5.07 10.76 4.90
CA PHE A 113 4.28 9.53 4.86
C PHE A 113 3.87 9.10 6.28
N LEU A 114 2.63 8.63 6.42
CA LEU A 114 2.03 8.20 7.69
C LEU A 114 1.62 6.74 7.60
N GLY A 115 2.05 5.93 8.58
CA GLY A 115 1.41 4.63 8.84
C GLY A 115 1.93 3.95 10.10
N ILE A 116 1.68 2.64 10.22
CA ILE A 116 1.95 1.84 11.42
C ILE A 116 2.98 0.77 11.13
N ILE A 117 4.12 0.71 11.80
CA ILE A 117 5.16 -0.30 11.50
C ILE A 117 4.83 -1.65 12.17
N VAL A 118 4.88 -2.77 11.44
CA VAL A 118 4.60 -4.15 11.89
C VAL A 118 5.87 -5.01 11.81
N GLU A 119 5.95 -6.02 12.66
CA GLU A 119 7.08 -6.96 12.77
C GLU A 119 6.91 -8.16 11.82
N ALA A 120 5.68 -8.62 11.62
CA ALA A 120 5.33 -9.65 10.66
C ALA A 120 4.20 -9.16 9.74
N PRO A 121 4.32 -9.27 8.41
CA PRO A 121 3.25 -8.91 7.48
C PRO A 121 2.13 -9.96 7.52
N ALA A 122 0.94 -9.58 7.06
CA ALA A 122 -0.14 -10.54 6.85
C ALA A 122 0.23 -11.54 5.74
N THR A 123 -0.22 -12.79 5.88
CA THR A 123 0.04 -13.87 4.93
C THR A 123 -1.21 -14.70 4.66
N ALA A 124 -1.33 -15.23 3.44
CA ALA A 124 -2.40 -16.17 3.09
C ALA A 124 -2.28 -17.44 3.95
N GLU A 125 -3.33 -17.81 4.70
CA GLU A 125 -3.27 -18.91 5.68
C GLU A 125 -2.91 -20.25 5.02
N GLU A 126 -3.50 -20.55 3.86
CA GLU A 126 -3.15 -21.75 3.09
C GLU A 126 -2.04 -21.53 2.05
N GLY A 127 -1.36 -20.38 2.12
CA GLY A 127 -0.29 -20.01 1.21
C GLY A 127 -0.74 -19.35 -0.09
N TRP A 128 0.13 -18.50 -0.62
CA TRP A 128 -0.17 -17.64 -1.77
C TRP A 128 -0.62 -18.41 -3.02
N HIS A 129 -0.08 -19.60 -3.27
CA HIS A 129 -0.44 -20.38 -4.45
C HIS A 129 -1.94 -20.74 -4.46
N LYS A 130 -2.46 -21.20 -3.31
CA LYS A 130 -3.89 -21.53 -3.17
C LYS A 130 -4.76 -20.29 -3.25
N PHE A 131 -4.34 -19.19 -2.62
CA PHE A 131 -5.03 -17.90 -2.72
C PHE A 131 -5.20 -17.47 -4.18
N TYR A 132 -4.10 -17.39 -4.94
CA TYR A 132 -4.16 -17.00 -6.35
C TYR A 132 -5.00 -17.97 -7.17
N ASN A 133 -4.84 -19.28 -6.96
CA ASN A 133 -5.62 -20.28 -7.68
C ASN A 133 -7.13 -20.09 -7.45
N SER A 134 -7.55 -19.84 -6.22
CA SER A 134 -8.96 -19.60 -5.90
C SER A 134 -9.51 -18.37 -6.62
N ILE A 135 -8.75 -17.26 -6.58
CA ILE A 135 -9.11 -16.04 -7.31
C ILE A 135 -9.22 -16.30 -8.82
N TYR A 136 -8.20 -16.92 -9.45
CA TYR A 136 -8.20 -17.14 -10.89
C TYR A 136 -9.33 -18.08 -11.35
N ASN A 137 -9.66 -19.12 -10.58
CA ASN A 137 -10.75 -20.04 -10.91
C ASN A 137 -12.12 -19.36 -10.85
N ASN A 138 -12.25 -18.31 -10.04
CA ASN A 138 -13.51 -17.59 -9.86
C ASN A 138 -13.67 -16.38 -10.82
N ILE A 139 -12.58 -15.89 -11.43
CA ILE A 139 -12.64 -14.83 -12.43
C ILE A 139 -13.07 -15.42 -13.78
N LYS A 140 -14.32 -15.15 -14.17
CA LYS A 140 -14.82 -15.47 -15.51
C LYS A 140 -14.48 -14.34 -16.48
N LEU A 141 -13.42 -14.52 -17.26
CA LEU A 141 -13.04 -13.60 -18.32
C LEU A 141 -13.95 -13.82 -19.54
N SER A 142 -14.59 -12.76 -20.03
CA SER A 142 -15.24 -12.79 -21.35
C SER A 142 -14.17 -12.80 -22.46
N GLU A 143 -14.45 -13.45 -23.59
CA GLU A 143 -13.52 -13.79 -24.68
C GLU A 143 -12.69 -12.64 -25.28
N HIS A 144 -12.97 -11.38 -24.94
CA HIS A 144 -12.24 -10.21 -25.43
C HIS A 144 -11.10 -9.82 -24.49
N ILE A 145 -10.21 -10.78 -24.19
CA ILE A 145 -8.97 -10.50 -23.48
C ILE A 145 -7.93 -10.07 -24.54
N PRO A 146 -7.19 -8.96 -24.33
CA PRO A 146 -6.09 -8.64 -25.22
C PRO A 146 -5.07 -9.77 -25.27
N ASP A 147 -4.53 -10.07 -26.46
CA ASP A 147 -3.46 -11.08 -26.67
C ASP A 147 -2.15 -10.76 -25.92
N THR A 148 -2.07 -9.57 -25.31
CA THR A 148 -0.92 -9.13 -24.52
C THR A 148 -1.15 -9.42 -23.04
N SER A 149 -0.18 -10.05 -22.39
CA SER A 149 -0.20 -10.23 -20.94
C SER A 149 -0.27 -8.87 -20.22
N PHE A 150 -1.17 -8.74 -19.25
CA PHE A 150 -1.32 -7.51 -18.48
C PHE A 150 -1.42 -7.79 -16.97
N LYS A 151 -1.20 -6.74 -16.19
CA LYS A 151 -1.21 -6.80 -14.72
C LYS A 151 -2.29 -5.90 -14.14
N VAL A 152 -2.99 -6.41 -13.14
CA VAL A 152 -3.95 -5.65 -12.34
C VAL A 152 -3.49 -5.68 -10.88
N PHE A 153 -3.38 -4.51 -10.25
CA PHE A 153 -3.00 -4.39 -8.84
C PHE A 153 -4.24 -4.17 -7.99
N VAL A 154 -4.46 -5.07 -7.05
CA VAL A 154 -5.61 -5.05 -6.13
C VAL A 154 -5.11 -4.73 -4.74
N SER A 155 -5.68 -3.72 -4.08
CA SER A 155 -5.50 -3.47 -2.66
C SER A 155 -6.67 -3.99 -1.84
N PHE A 156 -6.38 -4.45 -0.63
CA PHE A 156 -7.36 -4.81 0.37
C PHE A 156 -6.73 -4.74 1.76
N ASP A 157 -7.56 -4.63 2.79
CA ASP A 157 -7.15 -4.63 4.18
C ASP A 157 -7.41 -6.01 4.78
N VAL A 158 -6.38 -6.64 5.33
CA VAL A 158 -6.50 -7.82 6.17
C VAL A 158 -6.80 -7.35 7.59
N THR A 159 -7.89 -7.81 8.18
CA THR A 159 -8.27 -7.44 9.55
C THR A 159 -7.48 -8.23 10.60
N GLN A 160 -7.60 -7.86 11.87
CA GLN A 160 -7.10 -8.66 13.00
C GLN A 160 -7.69 -10.07 13.05
N ASN A 161 -8.85 -10.30 12.43
CA ASN A 161 -9.46 -11.62 12.35
C ASN A 161 -9.08 -12.36 11.07
N GLY A 162 -8.19 -11.82 10.22
CA GLY A 162 -7.79 -12.49 8.98
C GLY A 162 -8.71 -12.26 7.78
N ASP A 163 -9.81 -11.53 7.95
CA ASP A 163 -10.75 -11.24 6.87
C ASP A 163 -10.23 -10.14 5.92
N MET A 164 -10.57 -10.25 4.63
CA MET A 164 -10.33 -9.20 3.63
C MET A 164 -11.47 -8.18 3.58
N ILE A 165 -11.14 -6.90 3.75
CA ILE A 165 -12.08 -5.77 3.60
C ILE A 165 -11.49 -4.67 2.71
N ASN A 166 -12.27 -3.63 2.39
CA ASN A 166 -11.81 -2.46 1.63
C ASN A 166 -11.10 -2.79 0.30
N ILE A 167 -11.61 -3.80 -0.41
CA ILE A 167 -11.04 -4.28 -1.68
C ILE A 167 -11.23 -3.24 -2.79
N ASN A 168 -10.14 -2.85 -3.44
CA ASN A 168 -10.11 -1.89 -4.54
C ASN A 168 -9.09 -2.29 -5.61
N VAL A 169 -9.35 -1.98 -6.88
CA VAL A 169 -8.33 -2.02 -7.93
C VAL A 169 -7.67 -0.65 -8.00
N ILE A 170 -6.35 -0.61 -7.82
CA ILE A 170 -5.59 0.65 -7.76
C ILE A 170 -4.81 0.93 -9.05
N LYS A 171 -4.57 -0.09 -9.89
CA LYS A 171 -3.88 0.07 -11.18
C LYS A 171 -4.19 -1.08 -12.14
N GLY A 172 -4.36 -0.75 -13.42
CA GLY A 172 -4.55 -1.71 -14.51
C GLY A 172 -5.99 -2.18 -14.70
N GLY A 173 -6.19 -3.04 -15.70
CA GLY A 173 -7.49 -3.64 -16.06
C GLY A 173 -8.48 -2.66 -16.68
N SER A 174 -9.49 -3.20 -17.39
CA SER A 174 -10.64 -2.41 -17.85
C SER A 174 -11.65 -2.19 -16.72
N VAL A 175 -12.57 -1.25 -16.88
CA VAL A 175 -13.61 -0.96 -15.87
C VAL A 175 -14.48 -2.19 -15.59
N GLU A 176 -14.79 -2.98 -16.62
CA GLU A 176 -15.57 -4.20 -16.55
C GLU A 176 -14.81 -5.30 -15.82
N LEU A 177 -13.54 -5.50 -16.17
CA LEU A 177 -12.69 -6.48 -15.51
C LEU A 177 -12.50 -6.15 -14.03
N ASN A 178 -12.27 -4.88 -13.71
CA ASN A 178 -12.08 -4.44 -12.33
C ASN A 178 -13.31 -4.71 -11.47
N LYS A 179 -14.53 -4.56 -12.02
CA LYS A 179 -15.77 -4.94 -11.32
C LYS A 179 -15.83 -6.45 -11.03
N ILE A 180 -15.42 -7.29 -11.99
CA ILE A 180 -15.39 -8.75 -11.84
C ILE A 180 -14.36 -9.14 -10.77
N ILE A 181 -13.17 -8.55 -10.81
CA ILE A 181 -12.11 -8.79 -9.83
C ILE A 181 -12.59 -8.43 -8.42
N ILE A 182 -13.11 -7.21 -8.23
CA ILE A 182 -13.61 -6.76 -6.92
C ILE A 182 -14.72 -7.69 -6.42
N LYS A 183 -15.65 -8.09 -7.29
CA LYS A 183 -16.72 -9.03 -6.94
C LYS A 183 -16.15 -10.40 -6.54
N THR A 184 -15.14 -10.88 -7.26
CA THR A 184 -14.49 -12.17 -6.97
C THR A 184 -13.84 -12.14 -5.59
N PHE A 185 -13.01 -11.13 -5.31
CA PHE A 185 -12.38 -10.96 -4.00
C PHE A 185 -13.40 -10.84 -2.86
N LYS A 186 -14.54 -10.17 -3.08
CA LYS A 186 -15.60 -10.05 -2.06
C LYS A 186 -16.35 -11.35 -1.79
N ASN A 187 -16.43 -12.22 -2.79
CA ASN A 187 -17.09 -13.53 -2.68
C ASN A 187 -16.13 -14.62 -2.24
N GLU A 188 -14.82 -14.35 -2.30
CA GLU A 188 -13.78 -15.27 -1.92
C GLU A 188 -13.74 -15.39 -0.39
N ASN A 189 -14.05 -16.57 0.14
CA ASN A 189 -13.96 -16.87 1.56
C ASN A 189 -12.55 -17.38 1.91
N TYR A 190 -11.54 -16.55 1.67
CA TYR A 190 -10.15 -16.89 1.94
C TYR A 190 -9.64 -16.13 3.17
N HIS A 191 -9.00 -16.86 4.08
CA HIS A 191 -8.57 -16.34 5.37
C HIS A 191 -7.05 -16.05 5.39
N PHE A 192 -6.66 -15.02 6.12
CA PHE A 192 -5.28 -14.58 6.24
C PHE A 192 -4.81 -14.69 7.69
N ILE A 193 -3.54 -15.01 7.87
CA ILE A 193 -2.85 -14.75 9.13
C ILE A 193 -2.61 -13.23 9.19
N PRO A 194 -3.14 -12.52 10.21
CA PRO A 194 -2.97 -11.08 10.32
C PRO A 194 -1.51 -10.67 10.50
N ALA A 195 -1.21 -9.41 10.19
CA ALA A 195 0.06 -8.83 10.55
C ALA A 195 0.23 -8.81 12.08
N LYS A 196 1.47 -8.91 12.55
CA LYS A 196 1.79 -8.83 13.99
C LYS A 196 2.69 -7.65 14.30
N GLN A 197 2.40 -7.01 15.42
CA GLN A 197 3.25 -6.02 16.06
C GLN A 197 3.37 -6.36 17.54
N LYS A 198 4.56 -6.79 17.97
CA LYS A 198 4.87 -7.26 19.33
C LYS A 198 4.05 -8.46 19.75
N GLY A 199 3.85 -9.37 18.80
CA GLY A 199 2.98 -10.53 18.96
C GLY A 199 1.48 -10.20 19.00
N ILE A 200 1.08 -8.93 18.90
CA ILE A 200 -0.33 -8.52 18.83
C ILE A 200 -0.75 -8.45 17.36
N GLU A 201 -1.88 -9.06 17.04
CA GLU A 201 -2.48 -9.00 15.72
C GLU A 201 -2.99 -7.60 15.41
N VAL A 202 -2.62 -7.09 14.25
CA VAL A 202 -3.01 -5.78 13.74
C VAL A 202 -3.53 -5.94 12.33
N SER A 203 -4.54 -5.15 11.99
CA SER A 203 -4.99 -5.10 10.60
C SER A 203 -3.84 -4.57 9.72
N SER A 204 -3.76 -4.98 8.45
CA SER A 204 -2.79 -4.45 7.49
C SER A 204 -3.31 -4.39 6.04
N ARG A 205 -2.98 -3.34 5.29
CA ARG A 205 -3.27 -3.19 3.86
C ARG A 205 -2.23 -3.91 3.04
N MET A 206 -2.71 -4.71 2.12
CA MET A 206 -1.90 -5.44 1.15
C MET A 206 -2.21 -4.95 -0.26
N VAL A 207 -1.22 -5.13 -1.14
CA VAL A 207 -1.38 -4.95 -2.58
C VAL A 207 -0.87 -6.20 -3.27
N VAL A 208 -1.72 -6.86 -4.04
CA VAL A 208 -1.37 -8.09 -4.77
C VAL A 208 -1.45 -7.84 -6.28
N PRO A 209 -0.45 -8.30 -7.06
CA PRO A 209 -0.51 -8.28 -8.51
C PRO A 209 -1.23 -9.52 -9.05
N LEU A 210 -2.27 -9.31 -9.85
CA LEU A 210 -2.86 -10.35 -10.70
C LEU A 210 -2.28 -10.21 -12.10
N ILE A 211 -1.67 -11.28 -12.60
CA ILE A 211 -1.09 -11.36 -13.94
C ILE A 211 -2.02 -12.20 -14.81
N PHE A 212 -2.54 -11.62 -15.88
CA PHE A 212 -3.33 -12.33 -16.89
C PHE A 212 -2.44 -12.56 -18.11
N LYS A 213 -2.50 -13.77 -18.67
CA LYS A 213 -1.75 -14.21 -19.84
C LYS A 213 -2.71 -14.63 -20.92
#